data_AF-A0A523S9C2-F1
#
_entry.id   AF-A0A523S9C2-F1
#
_cell.length_a   1.000
_cell.length_b   1.000
_cell.length_c   1.000
_cell.angle_alpha   90.00
_cell.angle_beta   90.00
_cell.angle_gamma   90.00
#
_symmetry.space_group_name_H-M   'P 1'
#
loop_
_entity.id
_entity.type
_entity.pdbx_description
1 polymer ?
#
loop_
_entity_poly.entity_id
_entity_poly.type
_entity_poly.pdbx_seq_one_letter_code
_entity_poly.pdbx_strand_id
1 'polypeptide(L)'
;MADYAYVMVTGKLRKFMNRIPEVGVPRKVTTEYLASLGFKSSNERAIIPLLKFIGFLDDSGAPTNDYKIYRDTMKGPSVLGRAIKQSYSELFDIHPDAQSKDTEALRNFFSIQT
;
A
#
# COMPACT_ATOMS: atom_id res chain seq x y z
N MET A 1 -14.47 -3.28 -12.99
CA MET A 1 -13.60 -2.09 -12.89
C MET A 1 -12.74 -2.28 -11.67
N ALA A 2 -11.43 -2.47 -11.86
CA ALA A 2 -10.48 -2.51 -10.76
C ALA A 2 -10.41 -1.10 -10.15
N ASP A 3 -10.84 -0.96 -8.88
CA ASP A 3 -10.68 0.29 -8.14
C ASP A 3 -9.24 0.36 -7.64
N TYR A 4 -8.37 1.03 -8.40
CA TYR A 4 -6.97 1.18 -8.01
C TYR A 4 -6.85 2.23 -6.91
N ALA A 5 -6.35 1.82 -5.74
CA ALA A 5 -6.15 2.74 -4.63
C ALA A 5 -5.13 3.84 -4.99
N TYR A 6 -5.49 5.09 -4.70
CA TYR A 6 -4.66 6.27 -4.96
C TYR A 6 -4.37 7.05 -3.68
N VAL A 7 -3.11 7.46 -3.50
CA VAL A 7 -2.66 8.26 -2.36
C VAL A 7 -1.84 9.45 -2.84
N MET A 8 -2.35 10.66 -2.58
CA MET A 8 -1.67 11.92 -2.93
C MET A 8 -0.42 12.18 -2.06
N VAL A 9 -0.35 11.57 -0.87
CA VAL A 9 0.69 11.82 0.15
C VAL A 9 1.78 10.75 0.15
N THR A 10 2.45 10.55 -0.99
CA THR A 10 3.50 9.51 -1.17
C THR A 10 4.63 9.60 -0.14
N GLY A 11 5.05 10.81 0.25
CA GLY A 11 6.07 11.01 1.28
C GLY A 11 5.63 10.58 2.69
N LYS A 12 4.35 10.79 3.03
CA LYS A 12 3.79 10.34 4.32
C LYS A 12 3.54 8.84 4.33
N LEU A 13 3.10 8.28 3.21
CA LEU A 13 2.99 6.83 3.03
C LEU A 13 4.33 6.15 3.29
N ARG A 14 5.43 6.64 2.68
CA ARG A 14 6.79 6.11 2.93
C ARG A 14 7.16 6.19 4.41
N LYS A 15 6.89 7.33 5.06
CA LYS A 15 7.13 7.48 6.51
C LYS A 15 6.33 6.49 7.35
N PHE A 16 5.06 6.26 7.01
CA PHE A 16 4.22 5.27 7.68
C PHE A 16 4.78 3.86 7.50
N MET A 17 5.07 3.47 6.25
CA MET A 17 5.63 2.15 5.91
C MET A 17 6.95 1.88 6.64
N ASN A 18 7.83 2.87 6.77
CA ASN A 18 9.08 2.74 7.50
C ASN A 18 8.88 2.61 9.02
N ARG A 19 7.75 3.09 9.54
CA ARG A 19 7.43 3.06 10.97
C ARG A 19 6.77 1.76 11.42
N ILE A 20 6.20 0.98 10.49
CA ILE A 20 5.54 -0.30 10.78
C ILE A 20 6.44 -1.31 11.53
N PRO A 21 7.73 -1.49 11.16
CA PRO A 21 8.65 -2.34 11.92
C PRO A 21 8.93 -1.82 13.34
N GLU A 22 8.99 -0.49 13.50
CA GLU A 22 9.34 0.17 14.77
C GLU A 22 8.21 0.14 15.80
N VAL A 23 6.95 0.10 15.33
CA VAL A 23 5.77 0.11 16.20
C VAL A 23 5.22 -1.30 16.42
N GLY A 24 4.50 -1.49 17.53
CA GLY A 24 3.74 -2.72 17.78
C GLY A 24 2.63 -2.92 16.75
N VAL A 25 2.27 -4.19 16.49
CA VAL A 25 1.13 -4.53 15.62
C VAL A 25 -0.16 -4.12 16.33
N PRO A 26 -0.92 -3.14 15.80
CA PRO A 26 -2.18 -2.76 16.40
C PRO A 26 -3.23 -3.86 16.17
N ARG A 27 -4.29 -3.87 16.99
CA ARG A 27 -5.44 -4.76 16.73
C ARG A 27 -6.15 -4.39 15.43
N LYS A 28 -6.26 -3.08 15.14
CA LYS A 28 -6.82 -2.52 13.92
C LYS A 28 -6.09 -1.24 13.54
N VAL A 29 -5.85 -1.05 12.25
CA VAL A 29 -5.31 0.19 11.68
C VAL A 29 -6.51 1.07 11.31
N THR A 30 -6.87 1.99 12.20
CA THR A 30 -7.97 2.94 12.00
C THR A 30 -7.45 4.36 11.81
N THR A 31 -8.35 5.29 11.52
CA THR A 31 -8.04 6.73 11.45
C THR A 31 -7.46 7.27 12.75
N GLU A 32 -7.92 6.76 13.89
CA GLU A 32 -7.42 7.12 15.22
C GLU A 32 -6.00 6.60 15.42
N TYR A 33 -5.71 5.38 14.98
CA TYR A 33 -4.35 4.82 15.03
C TYR A 33 -3.36 5.65 14.19
N LEU A 34 -3.76 6.01 12.96
CA LEU A 34 -2.97 6.94 12.13
C LEU A 34 -2.73 8.27 12.86
N ALA A 35 -3.77 8.84 13.48
CA ALA A 35 -3.67 10.09 14.22
C ALA A 35 -2.72 9.97 15.43
N SER A 36 -2.74 8.85 16.15
CA SER A 36 -1.81 8.55 17.26
C SER A 36 -0.36 8.47 16.81
N LEU A 37 -0.11 8.05 15.57
CA LEU A 37 1.24 8.03 14.96
C LEU A 37 1.66 9.39 14.36
N GLY A 38 0.79 10.40 14.42
CA GLY A 38 1.04 11.74 13.89
C GLY A 38 0.56 11.98 12.46
N PHE A 39 -0.23 11.06 11.90
CA PHE A 39 -0.88 11.19 10.59
C PHE A 39 -2.34 11.63 10.79
N LYS A 40 -2.60 12.94 10.76
CA LYS A 40 -3.90 13.55 11.13
C LYS A 40 -4.68 14.12 9.93
N SER A 41 -4.04 14.28 8.78
CA SER A 41 -4.63 14.94 7.61
C SER A 41 -5.61 14.04 6.87
N SER A 42 -6.63 14.63 6.25
CA SER A 42 -7.62 13.89 5.44
C SER A 42 -6.97 13.05 4.34
N ASN A 43 -5.92 13.57 3.69
CA ASN A 43 -5.18 12.84 2.65
C ASN A 43 -4.42 11.62 3.19
N GLU A 44 -4.03 11.61 4.48
CA GLU A 44 -3.34 10.48 5.10
C GLU A 44 -4.30 9.34 5.43
N ARG A 45 -5.61 9.60 5.50
CA ARG A 45 -6.63 8.56 5.69
C ARG A 45 -6.68 7.59 4.51
N ALA A 46 -6.28 8.03 3.32
CA ALA A 46 -6.15 7.19 2.12
C ALA A 46 -5.07 6.09 2.24
N ILE A 47 -4.21 6.15 3.26
CA ILE A 47 -3.25 5.06 3.56
C ILE A 47 -3.99 3.77 3.93
N ILE A 48 -5.13 3.86 4.64
CA ILE A 48 -5.90 2.67 5.06
C ILE A 48 -6.45 1.89 3.85
N PRO A 49 -7.23 2.50 2.93
CA PRO A 49 -7.74 1.79 1.76
C PRO A 49 -6.60 1.27 0.88
N LEU A 50 -5.47 1.98 0.77
CA LEU A 50 -4.30 1.46 0.06
C LEU A 50 -3.74 0.18 0.71
N LEU A 51 -3.59 0.16 2.03
CA LEU A 51 -3.09 -1.04 2.73
C LEU A 51 -4.06 -2.22 2.62
N LYS A 52 -5.37 -1.96 2.57
CA LYS A 52 -6.38 -2.98 2.26
C LYS A 52 -6.23 -3.50 0.83
N PHE A 53 -6.09 -2.57 -0.13
CA PHE A 53 -5.91 -2.89 -1.55
C PHE A 53 -4.69 -3.80 -1.77
N ILE A 54 -3.56 -3.54 -1.09
CA ILE A 54 -2.37 -4.39 -1.19
C ILE A 54 -2.41 -5.67 -0.32
N GLY A 55 -3.51 -5.94 0.38
CA GLY A 55 -3.66 -7.13 1.24
C GLY A 55 -2.88 -7.10 2.56
N PHE A 56 -2.37 -5.93 2.96
CA PHE A 56 -1.71 -5.76 4.27
C PHE A 56 -2.73 -5.62 5.41
N LEU A 57 -3.94 -5.16 5.09
CA LEU A 57 -5.06 -5.12 6.00
C LEU A 57 -6.23 -5.91 5.43
N ASP A 58 -7.03 -6.51 6.30
CA ASP A 58 -8.32 -7.07 5.92
C ASP A 58 -9.41 -6.00 5.79
N ASP A 59 -10.61 -6.41 5.37
CA ASP A 59 -11.78 -5.52 5.25
C ASP A 59 -12.14 -4.81 6.56
N SER A 60 -11.86 -5.45 7.70
CA SER A 60 -12.08 -4.90 9.04
C SER A 60 -10.98 -3.94 9.51
N GLY A 61 -9.90 -3.80 8.73
CA GLY A 61 -8.72 -3.00 9.05
C GLY A 61 -7.73 -3.70 9.99
N ALA A 62 -7.83 -5.01 10.19
CA ALA A 62 -6.89 -5.76 11.00
C ALA A 62 -5.63 -6.14 10.17
N PRO A 63 -4.43 -6.11 10.77
CA PRO A 63 -3.19 -6.53 10.11
C PRO A 63 -3.19 -7.99 9.69
N THR A 64 -2.93 -8.24 8.40
CA THR A 64 -2.81 -9.59 7.84
C THR A 64 -1.46 -10.23 8.18
N ASN A 65 -1.25 -11.47 7.73
CA ASN A 65 0.05 -12.12 7.86
C ASN A 65 1.15 -11.38 7.08
N ASP A 66 0.85 -10.86 5.88
CA ASP A 66 1.82 -10.10 5.09
C ASP A 66 2.27 -8.82 5.80
N TYR A 67 1.38 -8.12 6.52
CA TYR A 67 1.76 -7.00 7.37
C TYR A 67 2.75 -7.42 8.48
N LYS A 68 2.54 -8.58 9.10
CA LYS A 68 3.43 -9.09 10.15
C LYS A 68 4.80 -9.45 9.59
N ILE A 69 4.85 -10.08 8.41
CA ILE A 69 6.11 -10.40 7.73
C ILE A 69 6.80 -9.11 7.27
N TYR A 70 6.04 -8.08 6.87
CA TYR A 70 6.59 -6.79 6.47
C TYR A 70 7.41 -6.10 7.59
N ARG A 71 7.13 -6.41 8.86
CA ARG A 71 7.92 -5.92 10.00
C ARG A 71 9.33 -6.53 10.07
N ASP A 72 9.55 -7.68 9.46
CA ASP A 72 10.89 -8.27 9.33
C ASP A 72 11.67 -7.50 8.27
N THR A 73 12.73 -6.81 8.67
CA THR A 73 13.53 -5.94 7.78
C THR A 73 14.20 -6.70 6.63
N MET A 74 14.42 -8.02 6.79
CA MET A 74 14.99 -8.85 5.72
C MET A 74 13.93 -9.30 4.73
N LYS A 75 12.70 -9.59 5.19
CA LYS A 75 11.62 -10.14 4.35
C LYS A 75 10.64 -9.10 3.84
N GLY A 76 10.60 -7.93 4.47
CA GLY A 76 9.61 -6.89 4.20
C GLY A 76 9.62 -6.37 2.77
N PRO A 77 10.79 -6.02 2.19
CA PRO A 77 10.85 -5.58 0.79
C PRO A 77 10.29 -6.61 -0.19
N SER A 78 10.57 -7.90 0.02
CA SER A 78 10.09 -8.99 -0.83
C SER A 78 8.57 -9.18 -0.72
N VAL A 79 8.02 -9.12 0.49
CA VAL A 79 6.57 -9.22 0.72
C VAL A 79 5.82 -8.05 0.12
N LEU A 80 6.35 -6.83 0.28
CA LEU A 80 5.75 -5.64 -0.34
C LEU A 80 5.75 -5.75 -1.87
N GLY A 81 6.87 -6.16 -2.47
CA GLY A 81 6.95 -6.35 -3.92
C GLY A 81 5.95 -7.39 -4.43
N ARG A 82 5.80 -8.51 -3.72
CA ARG A 82 4.79 -9.54 -4.04
C ARG A 82 3.38 -8.98 -3.95
N ALA A 83 3.05 -8.29 -2.86
CA ALA A 83 1.74 -7.70 -2.63
C ALA A 83 1.36 -6.70 -3.72
N ILE A 84 2.31 -5.82 -4.10
CA ILE A 84 2.12 -4.87 -5.21
C ILE A 84 1.85 -5.61 -6.52
N LYS A 85 2.67 -6.61 -6.87
CA LYS A 85 2.47 -7.38 -8.11
C LYS A 85 1.13 -8.10 -8.16
N GLN A 86 0.65 -8.62 -7.04
CA GLN A 86 -0.65 -9.28 -6.96
C GLN A 86 -1.80 -8.29 -7.12
N SER A 87 -1.72 -7.14 -6.47
CA SER A 87 -2.79 -6.14 -6.43
C SER A 87 -2.90 -5.37 -7.74
N TYR A 88 -1.77 -5.18 -8.43
CA TYR A 88 -1.70 -4.59 -9.77
C TYR A 88 -1.44 -5.66 -10.83
N SER A 89 -1.99 -6.87 -10.66
CA SER A 89 -1.75 -8.01 -11.56
C SER A 89 -1.99 -7.66 -13.02
N GLU A 90 -3.11 -7.02 -13.35
CA GLU A 90 -3.43 -6.56 -14.71
C GLU A 90 -2.35 -5.64 -15.31
N LEU A 91 -1.74 -4.77 -14.50
CA LEU A 91 -0.65 -3.91 -14.94
C LEU A 91 0.61 -4.73 -15.24
N PHE A 92 0.95 -5.68 -14.38
CA PHE A 92 2.14 -6.52 -14.54
C PHE A 92 1.98 -7.58 -15.63
N ASP A 93 0.75 -7.99 -15.93
CA ASP A 93 0.43 -8.90 -17.03
C ASP A 93 0.67 -8.22 -18.39
N ILE A 94 0.33 -6.93 -18.52
CA ILE A 94 0.61 -6.13 -19.73
C ILE A 94 2.06 -5.63 -19.76
N HIS A 95 2.58 -5.23 -18.61
CA HIS A 95 3.93 -4.68 -18.44
C HIS A 95 4.68 -5.45 -17.35
N PRO A 96 5.37 -6.55 -17.69
CA PRO A 96 6.17 -7.31 -16.72
C PRO A 96 7.24 -6.49 -16.00
N ASP A 97 7.68 -5.40 -16.65
CA ASP A 97 8.63 -4.41 -16.16
C ASP A 97 7.95 -3.10 -15.70
N ALA A 98 6.68 -3.12 -15.28
CA ALA A 98 5.91 -1.93 -14.88
C ALA A 98 6.63 -1.04 -13.87
N GLN A 99 7.44 -1.61 -12.95
CA GLN A 99 8.23 -0.84 -11.99
C GLN A 99 9.31 0.06 -12.62
N SER A 100 9.66 -0.20 -13.88
CA SER A 100 10.70 0.48 -14.65
C SER A 100 10.15 1.31 -15.81
N LYS A 101 8.83 1.33 -16.00
CA LYS A 101 8.17 2.15 -17.03
C LYS A 101 8.18 3.63 -16.66
N ASP A 102 8.16 4.47 -17.69
CA ASP A 102 7.99 5.90 -17.54
C ASP A 102 6.54 6.27 -17.16
N THR A 103 6.34 7.53 -16.82
CA THR A 103 5.05 8.02 -16.32
C THR A 103 3.96 8.01 -17.40
N GLU A 104 4.32 8.18 -18.67
CA GLU A 104 3.38 8.23 -19.79
C GLU A 104 2.81 6.84 -20.07
N ALA A 105 3.68 5.82 -20.14
CA ALA A 105 3.26 4.44 -20.29
C ALA A 105 2.30 3.99 -19.19
N LEU A 106 2.61 4.30 -17.92
CA LEU A 106 1.74 3.99 -16.79
C LEU A 106 0.41 4.74 -16.86
N ARG A 107 0.42 6.04 -17.21
CA ARG A 107 -0.81 6.83 -17.37
C ARG A 107 -1.72 6.26 -18.44
N ASN A 108 -1.17 5.83 -19.56
CA ASN A 108 -1.95 5.27 -20.65
C ASN A 108 -2.69 4.00 -20.20
N PHE A 109 -2.01 3.10 -19.49
CA PHE A 109 -2.63 1.91 -18.89
C PHE A 109 -3.83 2.28 -18.00
N PHE A 110 -3.64 3.19 -17.04
CA PHE A 110 -4.72 3.57 -16.11
C PHE A 110 -5.86 4.33 -16.79
N SER A 111 -5.58 5.09 -17.85
CA SER A 111 -6.60 5.80 -18.64
C SER A 111 -7.49 4.86 -19.44
N ILE A 112 -7.01 3.67 -19.81
CA ILE A 112 -7.80 2.67 -20.53
C ILE A 112 -8.71 1.89 -19.57
N GLN A 113 -8.31 1.75 -18.30
CA GLN A 113 -9.00 0.96 -17.29
C GLN A 113 -10.02 1.76 -16.44
N THR A 114 -10.00 3.09 -16.53
CA THR A 114 -10.96 4.02 -15.87
C THR A 114 -12.14 4.29 -16.79
#